data_AF-A0A1J5R523-F1
#
_entry.id   AF-A0A1J5R523-F1
#
_cell.length_a   1.000
_cell.length_b   1.000
_cell.length_c   1.000
_cell.angle_alpha   90.00
_cell.angle_beta   90.00
_cell.angle_gamma   90.00
#
_symmetry.space_group_name_H-M   'P 1'
#
loop_
_entity.id
_entity.type
_entity.pdbx_description
1 polymer ?
#
loop_
_entity_poly.entity_id
_entity_poly.type
_entity_poly.pdbx_seq_one_letter_code
_entity_poly.pdbx_strand_id
1 'polypeptide(L)'
;MTPVNALTITLLRLGYLILLWAFVLSAVRVLRHDLYGTRISTRRDPARTSGPASVPPTRGGAPTPSPAPRRDAPPRRETSASRLVVVEGSLRGTSVPLGTSSVLIGRAPSCTLVIDDISLSSRHARLFPEVGGWVIEDLGSTNGTFVSGRRIDQPTPVPLGAQVRVGTNVLELQR
;
A
#
# COMPACT_ATOMS: atom_id res chain seq x y z
N MET A 1 11.05 37.75 -52.50
CA MET A 1 11.37 37.69 -51.06
C MET A 1 10.17 38.24 -50.32
N THR A 2 9.23 37.39 -49.89
CA THR A 2 8.05 37.85 -49.13
C THR A 2 8.53 38.37 -47.77
N PRO A 3 8.22 39.61 -47.38
CA PRO A 3 8.61 40.12 -46.07
C PRO A 3 7.89 39.27 -45.03
N VAL A 4 8.64 38.56 -44.20
CA VAL A 4 8.08 37.82 -43.07
C VAL A 4 7.39 38.82 -42.15
N ASN A 5 6.06 38.80 -42.16
CA ASN A 5 5.22 39.78 -41.48
C ASN A 5 5.52 39.78 -39.98
N ALA A 6 5.66 40.97 -39.38
CA ALA A 6 5.89 41.15 -37.95
C ALA A 6 4.85 40.41 -37.08
N LEU A 7 3.62 40.26 -37.61
CA LEU A 7 2.55 39.47 -37.00
C LEU A 7 2.94 37.99 -36.79
N THR A 8 3.62 37.38 -37.76
CA THR A 8 4.07 35.98 -37.72
C THR A 8 5.11 35.77 -36.63
N ILE A 9 6.05 36.72 -36.45
CA ILE A 9 7.07 36.66 -35.39
C ILE A 9 6.43 36.80 -34.01
N THR A 10 5.44 37.69 -33.87
CA THR A 10 4.69 37.86 -32.62
C THR A 10 3.88 36.61 -32.27
N LEU A 11 3.21 36.00 -33.26
CA LEU A 11 2.50 34.73 -33.10
C LEU A 11 3.44 33.60 -32.68
N LEU A 12 4.64 33.53 -33.26
CA LEU A 12 5.64 32.51 -32.91
C LEU A 12 6.13 32.68 -31.46
N ARG A 13 6.39 33.92 -31.03
CA ARG A 13 6.78 34.24 -29.64
C ARG A 13 5.69 33.89 -28.64
N LEU A 14 4.44 34.24 -28.93
CA LEU A 14 3.30 33.96 -28.05
C LEU A 14 3.05 32.46 -27.94
N GLY A 15 3.13 31.73 -29.06
CA GLY A 15 3.01 30.27 -29.09
C GLY A 15 4.12 29.58 -28.30
N TYR A 16 5.37 30.03 -28.46
CA TYR A 16 6.49 29.52 -27.67
C TYR A 16 6.30 29.76 -26.17
N LEU A 17 5.84 30.96 -25.79
CA LEU A 17 5.56 31.28 -24.39
C LEU A 17 4.46 30.39 -23.80
N ILE A 18 3.36 30.16 -24.52
CA ILE A 18 2.29 29.26 -24.08
C ILE A 18 2.81 27.83 -23.93
N LEU A 19 3.62 27.34 -24.86
CA LEU A 19 4.20 26.00 -24.81
C LEU A 19 5.15 25.84 -23.62
N LEU A 20 5.97 26.85 -23.34
CA LEU A 20 6.86 26.88 -22.19
C LEU A 20 6.06 26.89 -20.87
N TRP A 21 5.01 27.70 -20.80
CA TRP A 21 4.11 27.73 -19.64
C TRP A 21 3.36 26.40 -19.44
N ALA A 22 2.89 25.77 -20.52
CA ALA A 22 2.27 24.44 -20.46
C ALA A 22 3.25 23.37 -19.98
N PHE A 23 4.51 23.44 -20.41
CA PHE A 23 5.58 22.57 -19.92
C PHE A 23 5.85 22.78 -18.43
N VAL A 24 5.96 24.04 -17.96
CA VAL A 24 6.14 24.35 -16.54
C VAL A 24 4.96 23.86 -15.71
N LEU A 25 3.72 24.11 -16.16
CA LEU A 25 2.51 23.61 -15.49
C LEU A 25 2.44 22.09 -15.47
N SER A 26 2.84 21.43 -16.55
CA SER A 26 2.95 19.96 -16.64
C SER A 26 3.99 19.42 -15.66
N ALA A 27 5.19 19.99 -15.62
CA ALA A 27 6.26 19.61 -14.70
C ALA A 27 5.83 19.79 -13.23
N VAL A 28 5.19 20.91 -12.89
CA VAL A 28 4.63 21.13 -11.55
C VAL A 28 3.50 20.15 -11.26
N ARG A 29 2.64 19.81 -12.23
CA ARG A 29 1.57 18.84 -12.05
C ARG A 29 2.10 17.42 -11.81
N VAL A 30 3.14 17.01 -12.52
CA VAL A 30 3.84 15.73 -12.32
C VAL A 30 4.53 15.71 -10.96
N LEU A 31 5.27 16.76 -10.60
CA LEU A 31 5.94 16.87 -9.30
C LEU A 31 4.94 16.88 -8.13
N ARG A 32 3.79 17.54 -8.30
CA ARG A 32 2.71 17.49 -7.31
C ARG A 32 2.08 16.10 -7.25
N HIS A 33 1.86 15.43 -8.38
CA HIS A 33 1.35 14.06 -8.41
C HIS A 33 2.29 13.09 -7.67
N ASP A 34 3.60 13.29 -7.80
CA ASP A 34 4.62 12.49 -7.11
C ASP A 34 4.68 12.76 -5.60
N LEU A 35 4.35 13.98 -5.15
CA LEU A 35 4.37 14.35 -3.73
C LEU A 35 3.06 14.04 -2.97
N TYR A 36 1.93 13.88 -3.67
CA TYR A 36 0.63 13.60 -3.03
C TYR A 36 0.27 12.10 -2.91
N GLY A 37 1.16 11.19 -3.32
CA GLY A 37 0.92 9.75 -3.35
C GLY A 37 0.87 9.05 -1.98
N THR A 38 1.45 9.61 -0.93
CA THR A 38 1.47 8.97 0.40
C THR A 38 0.35 9.50 1.28
N ARG A 39 -0.90 9.24 0.88
CA ARG A 39 -1.99 9.19 1.85
C ARG A 39 -1.97 7.85 2.55
N ILE A 40 -1.22 7.76 3.65
CA ILE A 40 -1.53 6.78 4.69
C ILE A 40 -2.91 7.19 5.20
N SER A 41 -3.95 6.53 4.71
CA SER A 41 -5.27 6.61 5.31
C SER A 41 -5.16 5.91 6.66
N THR A 42 -4.69 6.64 7.67
CA THR A 42 -5.06 6.35 9.04
C THR A 42 -6.57 6.52 9.07
N ARG A 43 -7.32 5.45 8.80
CA ARG A 43 -8.69 5.37 9.28
C ARG A 43 -8.56 5.34 10.80
N ARG A 44 -8.50 6.55 11.38
CA ARG A 44 -8.75 6.82 12.77
C ARG A 44 -10.22 6.51 12.97
N ASP A 45 -10.52 5.46 13.72
CA ASP A 45 -11.88 5.18 14.17
C ASP A 45 -12.44 6.42 14.87
N PRO A 46 -13.53 7.05 14.37
CA PRO A 46 -14.29 8.00 15.16
C PRO A 46 -15.29 7.19 16.00
N ALA A 47 -14.77 6.36 16.91
CA ALA A 47 -15.61 5.55 17.79
C ALA A 47 -15.02 5.50 19.20
N ARG A 48 -14.75 6.68 19.76
CA ARG A 48 -14.62 6.84 21.22
C ARG A 48 -14.72 8.31 21.62
N THR A 49 -15.94 8.83 21.54
CA THR A 49 -16.32 10.06 22.27
C THR A 49 -17.63 9.77 23.01
N SER A 50 -17.49 9.66 24.33
CA SER A 50 -18.43 10.01 25.41
C SER A 50 -19.81 9.37 25.51
N GLY A 51 -20.06 8.73 26.67
CA GLY A 51 -21.36 8.74 27.34
C GLY A 51 -21.65 7.52 28.23
N PRO A 52 -21.48 7.60 29.57
CA PRO A 52 -22.00 6.63 30.53
C PRO A 52 -23.37 7.10 31.09
N ALA A 53 -24.44 6.39 30.76
CA ALA A 53 -25.77 6.41 31.42
C ALA A 53 -26.65 5.45 30.61
N SER A 54 -27.46 4.53 31.13
CA SER A 54 -28.08 4.38 32.44
C SER A 54 -28.67 2.96 32.51
N VAL A 55 -28.48 2.30 33.65
CA VAL A 55 -29.23 1.09 34.04
C VAL A 55 -30.65 1.51 34.45
N PRO A 56 -31.67 0.74 34.05
CA PRO A 56 -32.63 0.24 35.05
C PRO A 56 -32.93 -1.26 34.90
N PRO A 57 -33.29 -1.96 35.99
CA PRO A 57 -33.66 -3.38 35.96
C PRO A 57 -35.19 -3.56 35.82
N THR A 58 -35.63 -4.47 34.96
CA THR A 58 -36.99 -5.05 35.07
C THR A 58 -36.95 -6.55 34.77
N ARG A 59 -37.52 -7.32 35.69
CA ARG A 59 -37.61 -8.78 35.76
C ARG A 59 -38.55 -9.36 34.69
N GLY A 60 -38.29 -10.61 34.33
CA GLY A 60 -39.36 -11.59 34.06
C GLY A 60 -39.22 -12.40 32.76
N GLY A 61 -39.13 -13.73 32.91
CA GLY A 61 -39.61 -14.68 31.90
C GLY A 61 -38.55 -15.43 31.09
N ALA A 62 -38.31 -16.68 31.47
CA ALA A 62 -37.92 -17.77 30.54
C ALA A 62 -39.18 -18.63 30.28
N PRO A 63 -39.20 -19.64 29.38
CA PRO A 63 -38.33 -19.96 28.24
C PRO A 63 -39.13 -20.35 26.95
N THR A 64 -38.52 -20.24 25.75
CA THR A 64 -38.81 -21.14 24.61
C THR A 64 -37.58 -21.25 23.68
N PRO A 65 -37.15 -22.45 23.26
CA PRO A 65 -36.02 -22.62 22.36
C PRO A 65 -36.43 -22.69 20.87
N SER A 66 -35.45 -22.36 20.01
CA SER A 66 -35.44 -22.44 18.53
C SER A 66 -35.93 -21.20 17.79
N PRO A 67 -35.07 -20.61 16.93
CA PRO A 67 -34.85 -21.16 15.60
C PRO A 67 -33.37 -21.28 15.16
N ALA A 68 -33.12 -22.20 14.24
CA ALA A 68 -31.92 -22.30 13.39
C ALA A 68 -31.73 -21.04 12.50
N PRO A 69 -30.67 -20.91 11.67
CA PRO A 69 -29.31 -21.46 11.68
C PRO A 69 -28.27 -20.31 11.86
N ARG A 70 -27.16 -20.53 12.57
CA ARG A 70 -26.05 -19.56 12.58
C ARG A 70 -25.31 -19.61 11.25
N ARG A 71 -25.77 -18.80 10.30
CA ARG A 71 -24.96 -18.36 9.16
C ARG A 71 -23.81 -17.50 9.68
N ASP A 72 -22.63 -17.73 9.14
CA ASP A 72 -21.51 -16.79 9.09
C ASP A 72 -20.74 -16.52 10.40
N ALA A 73 -20.10 -17.56 10.94
CA ALA A 73 -18.81 -17.35 11.58
C ALA A 73 -17.71 -17.70 10.57
N PRO A 74 -17.07 -16.73 9.88
CA PRO A 74 -15.84 -17.03 9.15
C PRO A 74 -14.83 -17.63 10.13
N PRO A 75 -14.09 -18.69 9.72
CA PRO A 75 -13.17 -19.37 10.62
C PRO A 75 -12.16 -18.35 11.15
N ARG A 76 -12.22 -18.11 12.45
CA ARG A 76 -11.15 -17.67 13.34
C ARG A 76 -9.90 -17.15 12.59
N ARG A 77 -9.92 -15.87 12.17
CA ARG A 77 -8.78 -15.07 11.64
C ARG A 77 -7.68 -14.82 12.70
N GLU A 78 -7.50 -15.73 13.65
CA GLU A 78 -6.68 -15.43 14.82
C GLU A 78 -5.18 -15.52 14.52
N THR A 79 -4.75 -16.18 13.45
CA THR A 79 -3.32 -16.36 13.09
C THR A 79 -2.86 -15.62 11.83
N SER A 80 -3.66 -14.67 11.34
CA SER A 80 -3.31 -13.90 10.14
C SER A 80 -2.46 -12.68 10.49
N ALA A 81 -1.36 -12.44 9.77
CA ALA A 81 -0.58 -11.20 9.92
C ALA A 81 -1.46 -9.98 9.67
N SER A 82 -1.39 -8.98 10.55
CA SER A 82 -2.17 -7.75 10.47
C SER A 82 -1.36 -6.59 9.90
N ARG A 83 -0.02 -6.71 9.89
CA ARG A 83 0.87 -5.64 9.47
C ARG A 83 2.16 -6.17 8.85
N LEU A 84 2.61 -5.51 7.80
CA LEU A 84 3.95 -5.68 7.23
C LEU A 84 4.80 -4.53 7.72
N VAL A 85 5.88 -4.82 8.45
CA VAL A 85 6.75 -3.81 9.05
C VAL A 85 8.13 -3.86 8.40
N VAL A 86 8.68 -2.70 8.07
CA VAL A 86 10.07 -2.57 7.62
C VAL A 86 10.96 -2.59 8.86
N VAL A 87 11.71 -3.67 9.05
CA VAL A 87 12.60 -3.85 10.22
C VAL A 87 13.98 -3.25 9.96
N GLU A 88 14.45 -3.31 8.71
CA GLU A 88 15.74 -2.76 8.28
C GLU A 88 15.63 -2.04 6.93
N GLY A 89 16.48 -1.03 6.74
CA GLY A 89 16.57 -0.24 5.51
C GLY A 89 16.09 1.20 5.65
N SER A 90 15.92 1.90 4.53
CA SER A 90 15.65 3.35 4.48
C SER A 90 14.32 3.75 5.12
N LEU A 91 13.36 2.83 5.15
CA LEU A 91 12.02 3.04 5.71
C LEU A 91 11.79 2.29 7.02
N ARG A 92 12.84 1.97 7.79
CA ARG A 92 12.73 1.27 9.07
C ARG A 92 11.66 1.89 9.98
N GLY A 93 10.79 1.05 10.54
CA GLY A 93 9.65 1.44 11.38
C GLY A 93 8.37 1.78 10.59
N THR A 94 8.46 1.88 9.27
CA THR A 94 7.29 2.00 8.39
C THR A 94 6.51 0.70 8.40
N SER A 95 5.20 0.82 8.38
CA SER A 95 4.32 -0.33 8.59
C SER A 95 3.05 -0.20 7.76
N VAL A 96 2.73 -1.23 7.00
CA VAL A 96 1.58 -1.28 6.09
C VAL A 96 0.55 -2.25 6.67
N PRO A 97 -0.73 -1.84 6.83
CA PRO A 97 -1.77 -2.75 7.28
C PRO A 97 -2.02 -3.84 6.24
N LEU A 98 -2.03 -5.09 6.71
CA LEU A 98 -2.32 -6.28 5.94
C LEU A 98 -3.81 -6.61 6.09
N GLY A 99 -4.53 -6.61 4.97
CA GLY A 99 -5.97 -6.85 4.91
C GLY A 99 -6.31 -7.96 3.94
N THR A 100 -7.31 -7.73 3.10
CA THR A 100 -7.73 -8.66 2.03
C THR A 100 -7.08 -8.35 0.68
N SER A 101 -6.28 -7.30 0.60
CA SER A 101 -5.65 -6.83 -0.64
C SER A 101 -4.19 -7.24 -0.71
N SER A 102 -3.69 -7.41 -1.92
CA SER A 102 -2.25 -7.58 -2.15
C SER A 102 -1.48 -6.29 -1.88
N VAL A 103 -0.26 -6.43 -1.38
CA VAL A 103 0.70 -5.37 -1.13
C VAL A 103 1.79 -5.51 -2.19
N LEU A 104 1.89 -4.52 -3.08
CA LEU A 104 2.96 -4.45 -4.05
C LEU A 104 4.15 -3.71 -3.43
N ILE A 105 5.34 -4.28 -3.57
CA ILE A 105 6.58 -3.75 -2.99
C ILE A 105 7.55 -3.42 -4.13
N GLY A 106 8.12 -2.22 -4.11
CA GLY A 106 9.10 -1.81 -5.11
C GLY A 106 9.38 -0.32 -5.09
N ARG A 107 10.18 0.12 -6.06
CA ARG A 107 10.58 1.53 -6.20
C ARG A 107 9.54 2.39 -6.91
N ALA A 108 8.68 1.79 -7.73
CA ALA A 108 7.68 2.54 -8.49
C ALA A 108 6.61 3.13 -7.57
N PRO A 109 6.09 4.33 -7.88
CA PRO A 109 5.03 4.96 -7.10
C PRO A 109 3.68 4.23 -7.19
N SER A 110 3.53 3.28 -8.13
CA SER A 110 2.37 2.38 -8.22
C SER A 110 2.38 1.26 -7.17
N CYS A 111 3.46 1.11 -6.39
CA CYS A 111 3.56 0.12 -5.32
C CYS A 111 2.83 0.59 -4.06
N THR A 112 2.27 -0.37 -3.31
CA THR A 112 1.65 -0.10 -2.01
C THR A 112 2.71 0.27 -0.96
N LEU A 113 3.84 -0.44 -0.99
CA LEU A 113 5.04 -0.13 -0.22
C LEU A 113 6.10 0.38 -1.20
N VAL A 114 6.18 1.70 -1.33
CA VAL A 114 7.20 2.36 -2.14
C VAL A 114 8.48 2.49 -1.33
N ILE A 115 9.57 1.88 -1.80
CA ILE A 115 10.89 1.97 -1.19
C ILE A 115 11.85 2.55 -2.22
N ASP A 116 12.33 3.77 -1.98
CA ASP A 116 13.29 4.41 -2.87
C ASP A 116 14.71 3.91 -2.58
N ASP A 117 15.06 2.82 -3.25
CA ASP A 117 16.36 2.16 -3.14
C ASP A 117 16.77 1.61 -4.51
N ILE A 118 18.01 1.87 -4.91
CA ILE A 118 18.58 1.42 -6.19
C ILE A 118 18.65 -0.11 -6.32
N SER A 119 18.70 -0.83 -5.18
CA SER A 119 18.69 -2.29 -5.14
C SER A 119 17.28 -2.89 -5.33
N LEU A 120 16.24 -2.06 -5.38
CA LEU A 120 14.86 -2.47 -5.60
C LEU A 120 14.40 -2.13 -7.03
N SER A 121 13.93 -3.16 -7.75
CA SER A 121 13.21 -2.99 -9.02
C SER A 121 11.91 -2.19 -8.84
N SER A 122 11.43 -1.58 -9.94
CA SER A 122 10.21 -0.78 -9.98
C SER A 122 9.01 -1.52 -9.38
N ARG A 123 8.81 -2.78 -9.76
CA ARG A 123 7.89 -3.72 -9.13
C ARG A 123 8.73 -4.93 -8.73
N HIS A 124 9.05 -5.07 -7.46
CA HIS A 124 10.04 -6.04 -7.00
C HIS A 124 9.38 -7.34 -6.56
N ALA A 125 8.44 -7.23 -5.61
CA ALA A 125 7.73 -8.37 -5.06
C ALA A 125 6.27 -8.02 -4.80
N ARG A 126 5.43 -9.05 -4.76
CA ARG A 126 4.01 -8.94 -4.40
C ARG A 126 3.73 -9.87 -3.24
N LEU A 127 3.21 -9.31 -2.16
CA LEU A 127 2.68 -10.06 -1.03
C LEU A 127 1.16 -10.10 -1.16
N PHE A 128 0.54 -11.27 -1.10
CA PHE A 128 -0.91 -11.41 -1.26
C PHE A 128 -1.48 -12.45 -0.29
N PRO A 129 -2.75 -12.28 0.13
CA PRO A 129 -3.39 -13.23 1.02
C PRO A 129 -3.77 -14.50 0.24
N GLU A 130 -3.49 -15.66 0.82
CA GLU A 130 -3.88 -16.97 0.30
C GLU A 130 -4.52 -17.79 1.43
N VAL A 131 -5.10 -18.96 1.09
CA VAL A 131 -5.79 -19.82 2.06
C VAL A 131 -4.85 -20.19 3.21
N GLY A 132 -5.10 -19.61 4.39
CA GLY A 132 -4.35 -19.90 5.61
C GLY A 132 -3.12 -19.01 5.86
N GLY A 133 -2.83 -18.00 5.04
CA GLY A 133 -1.68 -17.14 5.30
C GLY A 133 -1.39 -16.08 4.23
N TRP A 134 -0.15 -15.61 4.25
CA TRP A 134 0.37 -14.67 3.27
C TRP A 134 1.41 -15.37 2.41
N VAL A 135 1.38 -15.09 1.11
CA VAL A 135 2.33 -15.63 0.14
C VAL A 135 3.02 -14.48 -0.55
N ILE A 136 4.32 -14.61 -0.76
CA ILE A 136 5.12 -13.65 -1.50
C ILE A 136 5.61 -14.24 -2.81
N GLU A 137 5.55 -13.43 -3.85
CA GLU A 137 6.01 -13.73 -5.18
C GLU A 137 6.99 -12.65 -5.64
N ASP A 138 8.11 -13.07 -6.23
CA ASP A 138 9.04 -12.19 -6.91
C ASP A 138 8.53 -11.85 -8.32
N LEU A 139 8.55 -10.58 -8.70
CA LEU A 139 8.02 -10.11 -9.99
C LEU A 139 9.10 -9.97 -11.07
N GLY A 140 10.16 -10.79 -10.99
CA GLY A 140 11.32 -10.68 -11.87
C GLY A 140 12.27 -9.58 -11.43
N SER A 141 12.52 -9.49 -10.12
CA SER A 141 13.43 -8.49 -9.58
C SER A 141 14.88 -8.78 -9.96
N THR A 142 15.69 -7.71 -10.09
CA THR A 142 17.09 -7.85 -10.50
C THR A 142 17.95 -8.54 -9.46
N ASN A 143 17.72 -8.25 -8.18
CA ASN A 143 18.51 -8.76 -7.06
C ASN A 143 17.87 -10.00 -6.38
N GLY A 144 16.63 -10.33 -6.75
CA GLY A 144 15.86 -11.41 -6.14
C GLY A 144 15.23 -11.04 -4.81
N THR A 145 14.18 -11.78 -4.47
CA THR A 145 13.53 -11.75 -3.16
C THR A 145 14.01 -12.91 -2.29
N PHE A 146 14.18 -12.68 -0.99
CA PHE A 146 14.61 -13.71 -0.05
C PHE A 146 13.63 -13.82 1.11
N VAL A 147 13.28 -15.04 1.51
CA VAL A 147 12.44 -15.34 2.68
C VAL A 147 13.26 -16.17 3.66
N SER A 148 13.39 -15.68 4.90
CA SER A 148 14.19 -16.31 5.96
C SER A 148 15.61 -16.69 5.50
N GLY A 149 16.24 -15.79 4.73
CA GLY A 149 17.59 -15.96 4.19
C GLY A 149 17.72 -16.80 2.91
N ARG A 150 16.64 -17.45 2.44
CA ARG A 150 16.62 -18.24 1.21
C ARG A 150 16.02 -17.45 0.05
N ARG A 151 16.67 -17.45 -1.11
CA ARG A 151 16.11 -16.86 -2.33
C ARG A 151 14.87 -17.66 -2.75
N ILE A 152 13.83 -16.95 -3.17
CA ILE A 152 12.62 -17.56 -3.73
C ILE A 152 12.60 -17.36 -5.23
N ASP A 153 12.15 -18.39 -5.96
CA ASP A 153 11.93 -18.34 -7.41
C ASP A 153 10.48 -18.66 -7.79
N GLN A 154 9.65 -19.01 -6.79
CA GLN A 154 8.24 -19.35 -6.92
C GLN A 154 7.45 -18.70 -5.77
N PRO A 155 6.12 -18.52 -5.91
CA PRO A 155 5.27 -18.04 -4.83
C PRO A 155 5.48 -18.87 -3.56
N THR A 156 5.93 -18.22 -2.49
CA THR A 156 6.37 -18.88 -1.26
C THR A 156 5.57 -18.37 -0.06
N PRO A 157 5.03 -19.26 0.79
CA PRO A 157 4.36 -18.86 2.03
C PRO A 157 5.30 -18.13 2.98
N VAL A 158 4.81 -17.03 3.56
CA VAL A 158 5.55 -16.25 4.56
C VAL A 158 4.85 -16.39 5.91
N PRO A 159 5.45 -17.11 6.87
CA PRO A 159 4.88 -17.24 8.19
C PRO A 159 5.03 -15.93 9.00
N LEU A 160 4.24 -15.82 10.06
CA LEU A 160 4.37 -14.72 11.03
C LEU A 160 5.79 -14.65 11.61
N GLY A 161 6.34 -13.44 11.68
CA GLY A 161 7.70 -13.19 12.16
C GLY A 161 8.81 -13.58 11.17
N ALA A 162 8.47 -14.13 10.00
CA ALA A 162 9.49 -14.38 8.99
C ALA A 162 9.97 -13.07 8.37
N GLN A 163 11.28 -13.02 8.15
CA GLN A 163 11.94 -11.91 7.50
C GLN A 163 11.95 -12.12 5.99
N VAL A 164 11.45 -11.12 5.28
CA VAL A 164 11.49 -11.02 3.84
C VAL A 164 12.47 -9.93 3.47
N ARG A 165 13.58 -10.30 2.82
CA ARG A 165 14.57 -9.34 2.33
C ARG A 165 14.36 -9.06 0.86
N VAL A 166 14.25 -7.77 0.53
CA VAL A 166 14.11 -7.23 -0.82
C VAL A 166 15.16 -6.15 -1.04
N GLY A 167 16.12 -6.41 -1.92
CA GLY A 167 17.31 -5.56 -2.04
C GLY A 167 18.06 -5.45 -0.70
N THR A 168 18.26 -4.23 -0.21
CA THR A 168 18.86 -3.93 1.10
C THR A 168 17.87 -3.80 2.26
N ASN A 169 16.57 -3.94 2.01
CA ASN A 169 15.52 -3.76 3.01
C ASN A 169 15.02 -5.11 3.54
N VAL A 170 14.70 -5.15 4.83
CA VAL A 170 14.12 -6.33 5.49
C VAL A 170 12.73 -5.98 6.02
N LEU A 171 11.76 -6.80 5.62
CA LEU A 171 10.35 -6.70 5.96
C LEU A 171 9.97 -7.87 6.85
N GLU A 172 9.02 -7.69 7.75
CA GLU A 172 8.54 -8.73 8.65
C GLU A 172 7.02 -8.67 8.76
N LEU A 173 6.37 -9.85 8.75
CA LEU A 173 4.94 -9.94 9.01
C LEU A 173 4.68 -10.01 10.51
N GLN A 174 3.95 -9.02 11.02
CA GLN A 174 3.59 -8.89 12.42
C GLN A 174 2.08 -8.95 12.61
N ARG A 175 1.66 -9.18 13.86
CA ARG A 175 0.26 -9.25 14.29
C ARG A 175 -0.22 -7.91 14.83
#